data_AF-A0A374WQM2-F1
#
_entry.id   AF-A0A374WQM2-F1
#
_cell.length_a   1.000
_cell.length_b   1.000
_cell.length_c   1.000
_cell.angle_alpha   90.00
_cell.angle_beta   90.00
_cell.angle_gamma   90.00
#
_symmetry.space_group_name_H-M   'P 1'
#
loop_
_entity.id
_entity.type
_entity.pdbx_description
1 polymer ?
#
loop_
_entity_poly.entity_id
_entity_poly.type
_entity_poly.pdbx_seq_one_letter_code
_entity_poly.pdbx_strand_id
1 'polypeptide(L)' 'MTKTFVLLFKEPMKIYTYSSLSAIFEEFAKEELGVSLSTLQKRDFSFDSYDNEKVHIELSLTKTRGDIIREKEKFL' A
#
# COMPACT_ATOMS: atom_id res chain seq x y z
N MET A 1 -4.39 6.48 13.57
CA MET A 1 -3.43 6.23 12.47
C MET A 1 -4.21 6.13 11.19
N THR A 2 -3.83 6.88 10.16
CA THR A 2 -4.43 6.76 8.84
C THR A 2 -3.78 5.58 8.14
N LYS A 3 -4.59 4.65 7.63
CA LYS A 3 -4.14 3.53 6.80
C LYS A 3 -4.15 4.00 5.35
N THR A 4 -3.04 3.80 4.65
CA THR A 4 -2.91 4.15 3.23
C THR A 4 -2.31 2.99 2.47
N PHE A 5 -2.76 2.76 1.25
CA PHE A 5 -2.14 1.82 0.34
C PHE A 5 -1.06 2.54 -0.47
N VAL A 6 0.14 1.94 -0.50
CA VAL A 6 1.23 2.38 -1.37
C VAL A 6 1.21 1.48 -2.60
N LEU A 7 1.15 2.08 -3.78
CA LEU A 7 1.26 1.40 -5.07
C LEU A 7 2.57 1.79 -5.72
N LEU A 8 3.43 0.81 -5.99
CA LEU A 8 4.67 0.97 -6.73
C LEU A 8 4.54 0.26 -8.08
N PHE A 9 4.53 1.02 -9.18
CA PHE A 9 4.79 0.47 -10.51
C PHE A 9 6.28 0.19 -10.66
N LYS A 10 6.63 -0.99 -11.16
CA LYS A 10 8.02 -1.42 -11.32
C LYS A 10 8.66 -0.78 -12.56
N GLU A 11 7.93 -0.68 -13.66
CA GLU A 11 8.42 -0.11 -14.93
C GLU A 11 7.34 0.73 -15.65
N PRO A 12 7.59 2.02 -15.90
CA PRO A 12 8.62 2.84 -15.27
C PRO A 12 8.40 2.91 -13.75
N MET A 13 9.47 3.06 -12.98
CA MET A 13 9.36 3.12 -11.52
C MET A 13 8.56 4.35 -11.08
N LYS A 14 7.36 4.15 -10.52
CA LYS A 14 6.46 5.22 -10.05
C LYS A 14 5.76 4.79 -8.76
N ILE A 15 5.63 5.73 -7.82
CA ILE A 15 4.99 5.47 -6.52
C ILE A 15 3.78 6.37 -6.37
N TYR A 16 2.69 5.77 -5.93
CA TYR A 16 1.42 6.43 -5.66
C TYR A 16 0.91 6.01 -4.27
N THR A 17 0.07 6.84 -3.67
CA THR A 17 -0.50 6.56 -2.35
C THR A 17 -1.99 6.86 -2.35
N TYR A 18 -2.78 5.90 -1.86
CA TYR A 18 -4.23 5.95 -1.89
C TYR A 18 -4.83 5.61 -0.52
N SER A 19 -6.04 6.10 -0.25
CA SER A 19 -6.77 5.79 0.98
C SER A 19 -7.42 4.40 0.97
N SER A 20 -7.59 3.77 -0.21
CA SER A 20 -8.23 2.47 -0.36
C SER A 20 -7.78 1.76 -1.64
N LEU A 21 -7.96 0.43 -1.70
CA LEU A 21 -7.79 -0.34 -2.94
C LEU A 21 -8.78 0.11 -4.03
N SER A 22 -10.01 0.48 -3.68
CA SER A 22 -10.99 0.94 -4.68
C SER A 22 -10.49 2.19 -5.40
N ALA A 23 -9.88 3.15 -4.68
CA ALA A 23 -9.32 4.35 -5.30
C ALA A 23 -8.20 4.05 -6.32
N ILE A 24 -7.39 3.01 -6.08
CA ILE A 24 -6.39 2.53 -7.06
C ILE A 24 -7.08 2.07 -8.35
N PHE A 25 -8.21 1.34 -8.23
CA PHE A 25 -8.95 0.78 -9.37
C PHE A 25 -9.90 1.78 -10.05
N GLU A 26 -10.11 2.97 -9.47
CA GLU A 26 -10.75 4.09 -10.17
C GLU A 26 -9.74 4.79 -11.11
N GLU A 27 -8.45 4.81 -10.75
CA GLU A 27 -7.40 5.45 -11.55
C GLU A 27 -6.79 4.50 -12.60
N PHE A 28 -6.59 3.23 -12.25
CA PHE A 28 -5.90 2.26 -13.10
C PHE A 28 -6.77 1.04 -13.42
N ALA A 29 -6.67 0.57 -14.66
CA ALA A 29 -7.35 -0.64 -15.10
C ALA A 29 -6.68 -1.91 -14.55
N LYS A 30 -7.46 -3.01 -14.49
CA LYS A 30 -6.97 -4.34 -14.09
C LYS A 30 -5.75 -4.76 -14.93
N GLU A 31 -5.77 -4.44 -16.22
CA GLU A 31 -4.73 -4.80 -17.18
C GLU A 31 -3.41 -4.10 -16.86
N GLU A 32 -3.45 -2.84 -16.39
CA GLU A 32 -2.29 -2.07 -15.99
C GLU A 32 -1.67 -2.61 -14.70
N LEU A 33 -2.52 -2.96 -13.73
CA LEU A 33 -2.09 -3.49 -12.43
C LEU A 33 -1.71 -4.97 -12.48
N GLY A 34 -2.20 -5.72 -13.48
CA GLY A 34 -2.01 -7.16 -13.58
C GLY A 34 -2.73 -7.97 -12.48
N VAL A 35 -3.77 -7.40 -11.86
CA VAL A 35 -4.53 -8.03 -10.77
C VAL A 35 -5.93 -7.42 -10.66
N SER A 36 -6.93 -8.21 -10.24
CA SER A 36 -8.29 -7.71 -9.99
C SER A 36 -8.46 -7.18 -8.57
N LEU A 37 -9.35 -6.20 -8.41
CA LEU A 37 -9.74 -5.68 -7.09
C LEU A 37 -10.22 -6.80 -6.16
N SER A 38 -11.05 -7.72 -6.67
CA SER A 38 -11.58 -8.85 -5.92
C SER A 38 -10.50 -9.81 -5.39
N THR A 39 -9.36 -9.91 -6.06
CA THR A 39 -8.22 -10.72 -5.59
C THR A 39 -7.54 -10.03 -4.41
N LEU A 40 -7.31 -8.72 -4.52
CA LEU A 40 -6.66 -7.94 -3.46
C LEU A 40 -7.57 -7.79 -2.23
N GLN A 41 -8.88 -7.62 -2.39
CA GLN A 41 -9.82 -7.50 -1.26
C GLN A 41 -9.89 -8.75 -0.37
N LYS A 42 -9.51 -9.93 -0.89
CA LYS A 42 -9.46 -11.18 -0.10
C LYS A 42 -8.17 -11.33 0.70
N ARG A 43 -7.21 -10.42 0.51
CA ARG A 43 -5.88 -10.46 1.10
C ARG A 43 -5.82 -9.64 2.37
N ASP A 44 -5.14 -10.14 3.41
CA ASP A 44 -4.90 -9.37 4.62
C ASP A 44 -3.59 -8.57 4.51
N PHE A 45 -3.73 -7.31 4.11
CA PHE A 45 -2.60 -6.39 3.99
C PHE A 45 -2.02 -5.91 5.33
N SER A 46 -2.61 -6.32 6.46
CA SER A 46 -2.06 -5.99 7.78
C SER A 46 -0.76 -6.77 8.08
N PHE A 47 -0.54 -7.88 7.37
CA PHE A 47 0.61 -8.77 7.58
C PHE A 47 1.42 -9.06 6.31
N ASP A 48 0.87 -8.82 5.13
CA ASP A 48 1.53 -9.14 3.85
C ASP A 48 1.34 -8.04 2.80
N SER A 49 2.30 -7.92 1.89
CA SER A 49 2.27 -7.03 0.72
C SER A 49 2.00 -7.83 -0.53
N TYR A 50 1.22 -7.28 -1.47
CA TYR A 50 1.00 -7.90 -2.78
C TYR A 50 2.11 -7.51 -3.75
N ASP A 51 2.61 -8.48 -4.52
CA ASP A 51 3.64 -8.25 -5.53
C ASP A 51 3.35 -9.10 -6.77
N ASN A 52 3.46 -8.49 -7.96
CA ASN A 52 3.48 -9.20 -9.23
C ASN A 52 4.50 -8.57 -10.19
N GLU A 53 4.52 -8.98 -11.45
CA GLU A 53 5.47 -8.47 -12.44
C GLU A 53 5.36 -6.97 -12.70
N LYS A 54 4.18 -6.36 -12.53
CA LYS A 54 3.92 -4.95 -12.88
C LYS A 54 4.00 -4.02 -11.68
N VAL A 55 3.47 -4.46 -10.54
CA VAL A 55 3.26 -3.60 -9.36
C VAL A 55 3.56 -4.31 -8.05
N HIS A 56 3.85 -3.49 -7.05
CA HIS A 56 3.88 -3.85 -5.65
C HIS A 56 2.85 -3.00 -4.90
N ILE A 57 2.04 -3.61 -4.02
CA ILE A 57 1.02 -2.94 -3.23
C ILE A 57 1.19 -3.35 -1.77
N GLU A 58 1.30 -2.38 -0.88
CA GLU A 58 1.36 -2.61 0.56
C GLU A 58 0.45 -1.66 1.33
N LEU A 59 0.07 -2.04 2.55
CA LEU A 59 -0.62 -1.15 3.48
C LEU A 59 0.40 -0.48 4.39
N SER A 60 0.54 0.83 4.25
CA SER A 60 1.37 1.66 5.12
C SER A 60 0.54 2.31 6.21
N LEU A 61 1.03 2.25 7.45
CA LEU A 61 0.51 3.01 8.57
C LEU A 61 1.28 4.32 8.68
N THR A 62 0.60 5.44 8.49
CA THR A 62 1.23 6.74 8.65
C THR A 62 1.63 6.94 10.12
N LYS A 63 2.93 7.03 10.38
CA LYS A 63 3.46 7.34 11.71
C LYS A 63 3.20 8.81 12.03
N THR A 64 2.63 9.08 13.19
CA THR A 64 2.55 10.45 13.71
C THR A 64 3.84 10.83 14.42
N ARG A 65 4.07 12.14 14.62
CA ARG A 65 5.19 12.62 15.44
C ARG A 65 5.22 11.96 16.82
N GLY A 66 4.06 11.77 17.45
CA GLY A 66 3.96 11.13 18.77
C GLY A 66 4.31 9.63 18.75
N ASP A 67 4.07 8.94 17.64
CA ASP A 67 4.47 7.52 17.49
C ASP A 67 6.00 7.40 17.38
N ILE A 68 6.62 8.31 16.63
CA ILE A 68 8.08 8.36 16.45
C ILE A 68 8.79 8.61 17.80
N ILE A 69 8.26 9.54 18.61
CA ILE A 69 8.85 9.86 19.92
C ILE A 69 8.76 8.65 20.86
N ARG A 70 7.57 8.03 20.96
CA ARG A 70 7.34 6.85 21.82
C ARG A 70 8.17 5.63 21.40
N GLU A 71 8.40 5.44 20.10
CA GLU A 71 9.31 4.39 19.62
C GLU A 71 10.74 4.63 20.11
N LYS A 72 11.27 5.86 19.98
CA LYS A 72 12.63 6.19 20.44
C LYS A 72 12.83 5.98 21.94
N GLU A 73 11.83 6.30 22.76
CA GLU A 73 11.88 6.13 24.22
C GLU A 73 11.87 4.65 24.66
N LYS A 74 11.29 3.74 23.87
CA LYS A 74 11.28 2.30 24.17
C LYS A 74 12.63 1.60 23.98
N PHE A 75 13.56 2.24 23.27
CA PHE A 75 14.91 1.72 23.01
C PHE A 75 15.98 2.42 23.86
N LEU A 76 15.55 3.25 24.84
CA LEU A 76 16.37 3.84 25.90
C LEU A 76 16.14 3.08 27.22
#